data_AF-A0A7C2UUP9-F1
#
_entry.id   AF-A0A7C2UUP9-F1
#
_cell.length_a   1.000
_cell.length_b   1.000
_cell.length_c   1.000
_cell.angle_alpha   90.00
_cell.angle_beta   90.00
_cell.angle_gamma   90.00
#
_symmetry.space_group_name_H-M   'P 1'
#
loop_
_entity.id
_entity.type
_entity.pdbx_description
1 polymer ?
#
loop_
_entity_poly.entity_id
_entity_poly.type
_entity_poly.pdbx_seq_one_letter_code
_entity_poly.pdbx_strand_id
1 'polypeptide(L)'
;MSALSEGPKNGAEISSWIEGRSEGFWRPSPGSLYPMLAQLCEEGIIKKCEDGRYRLVVGLGPSFWRVASGPISVDVAMNEVESYIAYIEDLAKIEPDKVRGYSQKIKEMAERLQKLAVNQRYF
;
A
#
# COMPACT_ATOMS: atom_id res chain seq x y z
N MET A 1 -13.02 10.85 -5.22
CA MET A 1 -13.11 11.05 -3.76
C MET A 1 -13.80 9.84 -3.17
N SER A 2 -13.18 9.17 -2.19
CA SER A 2 -13.67 7.93 -1.56
C SER A 2 -14.25 8.26 -0.17
N ALA A 3 -15.25 7.52 0.30
CA ALA A 3 -15.87 7.73 1.62
C ALA A 3 -14.85 7.73 2.78
N LEU A 4 -13.72 7.03 2.60
CA LEU A 4 -12.71 6.84 3.62
C LEU A 4 -11.51 7.82 3.50
N SER A 5 -11.56 8.80 2.59
CA SER A 5 -10.46 9.76 2.42
C SER A 5 -10.35 10.77 3.56
N GLU A 6 -11.44 11.01 4.30
CA GLU A 6 -11.50 11.96 5.42
C GLU A 6 -11.30 11.30 6.80
N GLY A 7 -11.08 9.97 6.83
CA GLY A 7 -10.82 9.22 8.05
C GLY A 7 -11.63 7.92 8.16
N PRO A 8 -11.41 7.12 9.22
CA PRO A 8 -12.09 5.84 9.41
C PRO A 8 -13.59 5.99 9.61
N LYS A 9 -14.39 5.11 8.98
CA LYS A 9 -15.86 5.11 9.07
C LYS A 9 -16.42 3.71 9.27
N ASN A 10 -17.50 3.57 10.02
CA ASN A 10 -18.25 2.32 10.13
C ASN A 10 -19.16 2.10 8.91
N GLY A 11 -19.76 0.92 8.81
CA GLY A 11 -20.63 0.56 7.67
C GLY A 11 -21.84 1.49 7.49
N ALA A 12 -22.42 2.00 8.58
CA ALA A 12 -23.55 2.93 8.51
C ALA A 12 -23.12 4.30 7.97
N GLU A 13 -21.99 4.83 8.45
CA GLU A 13 -21.40 6.09 7.96
C GLU A 13 -21.02 6.00 6.48
N ILE A 14 -20.48 4.85 6.04
CA ILE A 14 -20.17 4.60 4.62
C ILE A 14 -21.47 4.54 3.80
N SER A 15 -22.49 3.83 4.29
CA SER A 15 -23.81 3.76 3.63
C SER A 15 -24.44 5.15 3.47
N SER A 16 -24.41 5.97 4.52
CA SER A 16 -24.96 7.33 4.49
C SER A 16 -24.15 8.28 3.60
N TRP A 17 -22.83 8.13 3.54
CA TRP A 17 -21.99 8.89 2.62
C TRP A 17 -22.31 8.55 1.16
N ILE A 18 -22.49 7.27 0.84
CA ILE A 18 -22.87 6.80 -0.49
C ILE A 18 -24.24 7.35 -0.88
N GLU A 19 -25.21 7.26 0.03
CA GLU A 19 -26.56 7.82 -0.14
C GLU A 19 -26.51 9.33 -0.41
N GLY A 20 -25.78 10.08 0.41
CA GLY A 20 -25.61 11.53 0.23
C GLY A 20 -24.92 11.93 -1.08
N ARG A 21 -23.91 11.17 -1.52
CA ARG A 21 -23.23 11.41 -2.80
C ARG A 21 -24.06 11.01 -4.01
N SER A 22 -24.99 10.07 -3.83
CA SER A 22 -25.97 9.69 -4.83
C SER A 22 -27.20 10.61 -4.84
N GLU A 23 -27.22 11.70 -4.06
CA GLU A 23 -28.41 12.55 -3.89
C GLU A 23 -29.66 11.76 -3.45
N GLY A 24 -29.47 10.68 -2.69
CA GLY A 24 -30.53 9.78 -2.23
C GLY A 24 -30.99 8.74 -3.26
N PHE A 25 -30.45 8.74 -4.48
CA PHE A 25 -30.83 7.77 -5.52
C PHE A 25 -30.42 6.34 -5.19
N TRP A 26 -29.38 6.15 -4.37
CA TRP A 26 -28.88 4.81 -4.08
C TRP A 26 -28.34 4.66 -2.66
N ARG A 27 -28.86 3.66 -1.95
CA ARG A 27 -28.35 3.22 -0.66
C ARG A 27 -28.04 1.73 -0.72
N PRO A 28 -26.79 1.30 -0.54
CA PRO A 28 -26.46 -0.11 -0.55
C PRO A 28 -27.12 -0.82 0.63
N SER A 29 -27.64 -2.03 0.40
CA SER A 29 -28.14 -2.85 1.49
C SER A 29 -26.98 -3.38 2.32
N PRO A 30 -27.18 -3.68 3.62
CA PRO A 30 -26.15 -4.34 4.42
C PRO A 30 -25.61 -5.62 3.76
N GLY A 31 -26.50 -6.37 3.10
CA GLY A 31 -26.16 -7.62 2.41
C GLY A 31 -25.24 -7.47 1.19
N SER A 32 -25.14 -6.29 0.59
CA SER A 32 -24.18 -6.01 -0.49
C SER A 32 -22.99 -5.17 -0.04
N LEU A 33 -23.17 -4.30 0.95
CA LEU A 33 -22.13 -3.44 1.47
C LEU A 33 -21.01 -4.22 2.19
N TYR A 34 -21.38 -5.10 3.11
CA TYR A 34 -20.37 -5.81 3.91
C TYR A 34 -19.53 -6.80 3.09
N PRO A 35 -20.08 -7.57 2.14
CA PRO A 35 -19.27 -8.38 1.23
C PRO A 35 -18.31 -7.54 0.39
N MET A 36 -18.76 -6.39 -0.13
CA MET A 36 -17.90 -5.48 -0.87
C MET A 36 -16.75 -4.94 0.02
N LEU A 37 -17.05 -4.54 1.25
CA LEU A 37 -16.02 -4.09 2.20
C LEU A 37 -15.05 -5.22 2.58
N ALA A 38 -15.52 -6.47 2.67
CA ALA A 38 -14.66 -7.63 2.90
C ALA A 38 -13.71 -7.87 1.71
N GLN A 39 -14.23 -7.83 0.49
CA GLN A 39 -13.43 -7.94 -0.72
C GLN A 39 -12.36 -6.84 -0.81
N LEU A 40 -12.73 -5.58 -0.50
CA LEU A 40 -11.77 -4.47 -0.47
C LEU A 40 -10.72 -4.62 0.65
N CYS A 41 -11.05 -5.30 1.75
CA CYS A 41 -10.07 -5.68 2.77
C CYS A 41 -9.12 -6.76 2.27
N GLU A 42 -9.64 -7.78 1.57
CA GLU A 42 -8.86 -8.87 0.98
C GLU A 42 -7.92 -8.36 -0.12
N GLU A 43 -8.40 -7.43 -0.96
CA GLU A 43 -7.61 -6.74 -1.98
C GLU A 43 -6.62 -5.73 -1.39
N GLY A 44 -6.65 -5.48 -0.08
CA GLY A 44 -5.75 -4.56 0.62
C GLY A 44 -6.01 -3.08 0.31
N ILE A 45 -7.20 -2.75 -0.19
CA ILE A 45 -7.63 -1.38 -0.52
C ILE A 45 -8.06 -0.64 0.75
N ILE A 46 -8.66 -1.35 1.70
CA ILE A 46 -9.09 -0.83 3.01
C ILE A 46 -8.67 -1.78 4.14
N LYS A 47 -8.64 -1.31 5.38
CA LYS A 47 -8.41 -2.14 6.58
C LYS A 47 -9.56 -1.95 7.56
N LYS A 48 -10.02 -3.05 8.15
CA LYS A 48 -10.93 -3.04 9.29
C LYS A 48 -10.13 -2.83 10.59
N CYS A 49 -10.48 -1.80 11.34
CA CYS A 49 -9.93 -1.46 12.65
C CYS A 49 -10.60 -2.30 13.75
N GLU A 50 -9.95 -2.41 14.91
CA GLU A 50 -10.47 -3.15 16.08
C GLU A 50 -11.81 -2.60 16.59
N ASP A 51 -12.04 -1.30 16.40
CA ASP A 51 -13.30 -0.61 16.73
C ASP A 51 -14.42 -0.83 15.70
N GLY A 52 -14.22 -1.70 14.71
CA GLY A 52 -15.19 -2.02 13.68
C GLY A 52 -15.31 -1.01 12.54
N ARG A 53 -14.49 0.05 12.52
CA ARG A 53 -14.43 1.02 11.42
C ARG A 53 -13.50 0.56 10.31
N TYR A 54 -13.70 1.06 9.10
CA TYR A 54 -12.86 0.82 7.95
C TYR A 54 -12.03 2.07 7.64
N ARG A 55 -10.77 1.88 7.27
CA ARG A 55 -9.85 2.95 6.87
C ARG A 55 -9.31 2.67 5.48
N LEU A 56 -9.17 3.70 4.64
CA LEU A 56 -8.51 3.57 3.34
C LEU A 56 -7.04 3.18 3.53
N VAL A 57 -6.58 2.19 2.77
CA VAL A 57 -5.18 1.76 2.70
C VAL A 57 -4.55 2.25 1.39
N VAL A 58 -5.33 2.55 0.34
CA VAL A 58 -4.79 3.02 -0.95
C VAL A 58 -4.31 4.47 -0.90
N GLY A 59 -3.01 4.61 -0.72
CA GLY A 59 -2.12 5.41 -1.55
C GLY A 59 -0.93 4.52 -1.94
N LEU A 60 -0.28 4.77 -3.08
CA LEU A 60 0.96 4.12 -3.53
C LEU A 60 2.12 4.35 -2.54
N GLY A 61 2.05 3.77 -1.35
CA GLY A 61 3.07 3.81 -0.33
C GLY A 61 3.80 2.46 -0.24
N PRO A 62 5.03 2.43 0.30
CA PRO A 62 5.78 1.18 0.42
C PRO A 62 5.06 0.16 1.28
N SER A 63 5.29 -1.12 1.00
CA SER A 63 4.69 -2.26 1.70
C SER A 63 4.94 -2.24 3.21
N PHE A 64 5.80 -1.36 3.74
CA PHE A 64 5.93 -1.14 5.18
C PHE A 64 4.62 -0.71 5.86
N TRP A 65 3.67 -0.07 5.15
CA TRP A 65 2.34 0.20 5.73
C TRP A 65 1.51 -1.08 5.90
N ARG A 66 1.79 -2.16 5.13
CA ARG A 66 1.22 -3.50 5.38
C ARG A 66 1.74 -4.11 6.69
N VAL A 67 2.87 -3.62 7.22
CA VAL A 67 3.61 -4.15 8.39
C VAL A 67 3.58 -3.18 9.58
N ALA A 68 2.63 -2.24 9.62
CA ALA A 68 2.45 -1.36 10.79
C ALA A 68 1.77 -2.07 11.99
N SER A 69 2.20 -3.29 12.30
CA SER A 69 1.82 -4.02 13.51
C SER A 69 2.99 -4.83 14.12
N GLY A 70 4.24 -4.62 13.69
CA GLY A 70 5.42 -5.24 14.31
C GLY A 70 6.76 -4.75 13.72
N PRO A 71 7.92 -5.09 14.33
CA PRO A 71 9.23 -4.79 13.77
C PRO A 71 9.39 -5.48 12.39
N ILE A 72 9.82 -4.71 11.38
CA ILE A 72 10.03 -5.21 10.02
C ILE A 72 11.18 -6.23 10.05
N SER A 73 10.88 -7.48 9.71
CA SER A 73 11.91 -8.51 9.50
C SER A 73 12.79 -8.15 8.29
N VAL A 74 14.03 -8.62 8.30
CA VAL A 74 14.96 -8.40 7.18
C VAL A 74 14.37 -8.97 5.88
N ASP A 75 13.70 -10.11 5.93
CA ASP A 75 13.04 -10.74 4.78
C ASP A 75 12.00 -9.83 4.13
N VAL A 76 11.17 -9.16 4.95
CA VAL A 76 10.18 -8.19 4.44
C VAL A 76 10.86 -6.99 3.80
N ALA A 77 11.93 -6.49 4.40
CA ALA A 77 12.69 -5.38 3.83
C ALA A 77 13.30 -5.75 2.47
N MET A 78 13.82 -6.98 2.35
CA MET A 78 14.41 -7.48 1.10
C MET A 78 13.38 -7.65 -0.01
N ASN A 79 12.21 -8.24 0.27
CA ASN A 79 11.13 -8.38 -0.71
C ASN A 79 10.64 -7.02 -1.24
N GLU A 80 10.67 -5.99 -0.39
CA GLU A 80 10.27 -4.65 -0.80
C GLU A 80 11.32 -4.00 -1.71
N VAL A 81 12.60 -4.16 -1.38
CA VAL A 81 13.69 -3.70 -2.25
C VAL A 81 13.61 -4.38 -3.62
N GLU A 82 13.33 -5.69 -3.67
CA GLU A 82 13.14 -6.43 -4.92
C GLU A 82 11.99 -5.88 -5.76
N SER A 83 10.83 -5.62 -5.12
CA SER A 83 9.66 -5.05 -5.78
C SER A 83 9.96 -3.67 -6.41
N TYR A 84 10.72 -2.83 -5.71
CA TYR A 84 11.12 -1.53 -6.23
C TYR A 84 12.16 -1.61 -7.34
N ILE A 85 13.09 -2.55 -7.28
CA ILE A 85 14.04 -2.79 -8.36
C ILE A 85 13.26 -3.18 -9.62
N ALA A 86 12.32 -4.12 -9.53
CA ALA A 86 11.47 -4.52 -10.66
C ALA A 86 10.71 -3.33 -11.27
N TYR A 87 10.12 -2.46 -10.44
CA TYR A 87 9.48 -1.23 -10.91
C TYR A 87 10.44 -0.30 -11.66
N ILE A 88 11.64 -0.09 -11.12
CA ILE A 88 12.65 0.77 -11.75
C ILE A 88 13.13 0.16 -13.08
N GLU A 89 13.28 -1.17 -13.16
CA GLU A 89 13.63 -1.88 -14.38
C GLU A 89 12.56 -1.73 -15.46
N ASP A 90 11.29 -1.89 -15.09
CA ASP A 90 10.18 -1.67 -16.02
C ASP A 90 10.08 -0.21 -16.46
N LEU A 91 10.25 0.73 -15.54
CA LEU A 91 10.31 2.16 -15.87
C LEU A 91 11.49 2.47 -16.79
N ALA A 92 12.64 1.82 -16.62
CA ALA A 92 13.80 2.00 -17.49
C ALA A 92 13.54 1.50 -18.92
N LYS A 93 12.68 0.49 -19.10
CA LYS A 93 12.26 0.00 -20.41
C LYS A 93 11.29 0.97 -21.11
N ILE A 94 10.39 1.58 -20.35
CA ILE A 94 9.31 2.44 -20.90
C ILE A 94 9.80 3.89 -21.07
N GLU A 95 10.46 4.45 -20.06
CA GLU A 95 10.89 5.85 -19.98
C GLU A 95 12.34 5.98 -19.48
N PRO A 96 13.36 5.56 -20.26
CA PRO A 96 14.75 5.46 -19.81
C PRO A 96 15.32 6.77 -19.28
N ASP A 97 14.90 7.92 -19.81
CA ASP A 97 15.40 9.22 -19.39
C ASP A 97 14.98 9.59 -17.95
N LYS A 98 13.86 9.04 -17.45
CA LYS A 98 13.45 9.20 -16.05
C LYS A 98 14.37 8.45 -15.08
N VAL A 99 15.06 7.41 -15.55
CA VAL A 99 15.97 6.58 -14.72
C VAL A 99 17.43 7.04 -14.85
N ARG A 100 17.86 7.48 -16.04
CA ARG A 100 19.25 7.89 -16.32
C ARG A 100 19.81 8.92 -15.32
N GLY A 101 18.99 9.89 -14.91
CA GLY A 101 19.37 10.92 -13.93
C GLY A 101 19.70 10.38 -12.53
N TYR A 102 19.33 9.13 -12.22
CA TYR A 102 19.55 8.48 -10.93
C TYR A 102 20.68 7.44 -10.96
N SER A 103 21.37 7.26 -12.08
CA SER A 103 22.43 6.25 -12.25
C SER A 103 23.49 6.27 -11.15
N GLN A 104 23.94 7.45 -10.73
CA GLN A 104 24.92 7.60 -9.65
C GLN A 104 24.38 7.10 -8.30
N LYS A 105 23.14 7.47 -7.95
CA LYS A 105 22.49 7.00 -6.72
C LYS A 105 22.25 5.49 -6.72
N ILE A 106 21.90 4.92 -7.87
CA ILE A 106 21.74 3.47 -8.02
C ILE A 106 23.06 2.74 -7.74
N LYS A 107 24.18 3.25 -8.28
CA LYS A 107 25.52 2.68 -8.00
C LYS A 107 25.88 2.74 -6.52
N GLU A 108 25.67 3.88 -5.86
CA GLU A 108 25.95 4.04 -4.43
C GLU A 108 25.12 3.08 -3.56
N MET A 109 23.84 2.87 -3.91
CA MET A 109 22.99 1.90 -3.22
C MET A 109 23.47 0.46 -3.44
N ALA A 110 23.85 0.10 -4.65
CA ALA A 110 24.39 -1.22 -4.97
C ALA A 110 25.67 -1.52 -4.18
N GLU A 111 26.60 -0.56 -4.07
CA GLU A 111 27.82 -0.72 -3.26
C GLU A 111 27.53 -0.94 -1.78
N ARG A 112 26.55 -0.22 -1.22
CA ARG A 112 26.15 -0.38 0.19
C ARG A 112 25.55 -1.77 0.43
N LEU A 113 24.68 -2.24 -0.45
CA LEU A 113 24.10 -3.58 -0.38
C LEU A 113 25.16 -4.66 -0.54
N GLN A 114 26.11 -4.49 -1.45
CA GLN A 114 27.23 -5.41 -1.64
C GLN A 114 28.10 -5.52 -0.38
N LYS A 115 28.41 -4.40 0.29
CA LYS A 115 29.16 -4.41 1.55
C LYS A 115 28.45 -5.20 2.65
N LEU A 116 27.12 -5.13 2.71
CA LEU A 116 26.31 -5.92 3.66
C LEU A 116 26.34 -7.41 3.33
N ALA A 117 26.27 -7.77 2.05
CA ALA A 117 26.33 -9.16 1.61
C ALA A 117 27.71 -9.81 1.88
N VAL A 118 28.80 -9.03 1.82
CA VAL A 118 30.17 -9.53 2.01
C VAL A 118 30.57 -9.61 3.50
N ASN A 119 30.00 -8.78 4.38
CA ASN A 119 30.34 -8.72 5.81
C ASN A 119 29.58 -9.73 6.70
N GLN A 120 29.35 -10.97 6.24
CA GLN A 120 28.72 -12.03 7.06
C GLN A 120 29.65 -12.65 8.13
N ARG A 121 30.55 -11.87 8.76
CA ARG A 121 31.51 -12.36 9.77
C ARG A 121 31.26 -11.92 11.21
N TYR A 122 30.07 -11.42 11.53
CA TYR A 122 29.68 -11.18 12.93
C TYR A 122 28.26 -11.68 13.19
N PHE A 123 28.13 -12.99 13.37
CA PHE A 123 27.19 -13.63 14.29
C PHE A 123 27.89 -14.86 14.87
#